data_AF-A0A316PYZ3-F1
#
_entry.id   AF-A0A316PYZ3-F1
#
_cell.length_a   1.000
_cell.length_b   1.000
_cell.length_c   1.000
_cell.angle_alpha   90.00
_cell.angle_beta   90.00
_cell.angle_gamma   90.00
#
_symmetry.space_group_name_H-M   'P 1'
#
loop_
_entity.id
_entity.type
_entity.pdbx_description
1 polymer ?
#
loop_
_entity_poly.entity_id
_entity_poly.type
_entity_poly.pdbx_seq_one_letter_code
_entity_poly.pdbx_strand_id
1 'polypeptide(L)'
;MRGAEEKMRKTKIICIFSIICMTMFLQVGCGQKNDVPEDIAVQGSFVEFSYEELKDTAKIIAKIEVTGDLTTENSFEITDPETGTCGGFYGKRTCKVLEYYKDVTGNYTEELSFIEAAAIIKGQYLHIDGYDALQKGHQYIVYLNDDTASGDMSIMSCNNGVVRLDEKESNLQFPEIAAKTIEEAAAQ
;
A
#
# COMPACT_ATOMS: atom_id res chain seq x y z
N MET A 1 -35.31 -63.07 -53.35
CA MET A 1 -36.08 -63.56 -52.18
C MET A 1 -35.48 -62.86 -50.97
N ARG A 2 -35.96 -61.70 -50.51
CA ARG A 2 -37.27 -61.39 -49.91
C ARG A 2 -37.55 -62.26 -48.67
N GLY A 3 -37.22 -61.68 -47.51
CA GLY A 3 -38.02 -61.74 -46.28
C GLY A 3 -38.13 -63.09 -45.56
N ALA A 4 -37.34 -63.22 -44.50
CA ALA A 4 -37.59 -63.90 -43.23
C ALA A 4 -36.20 -64.11 -42.65
N GLU A 5 -35.73 -63.32 -41.69
CA GLU A 5 -35.94 -63.62 -40.28
C GLU A 5 -35.81 -62.34 -39.45
N GLU A 6 -36.88 -61.57 -39.44
CA GLU A 6 -37.15 -60.58 -38.41
C GLU A 6 -38.22 -61.17 -37.50
N LYS A 7 -37.84 -61.77 -36.37
CA LYS A 7 -38.74 -61.94 -35.22
C LYS A 7 -38.00 -62.22 -33.92
N MET A 8 -38.13 -61.24 -33.03
CA MET A 8 -38.12 -61.32 -31.57
C MET A 8 -36.75 -61.50 -30.89
N ARG A 9 -36.14 -60.42 -30.37
CA ARG A 9 -36.58 -59.68 -29.17
C ARG A 9 -36.69 -60.60 -27.95
N LYS A 10 -35.62 -60.65 -27.17
CA LYS A 10 -35.57 -60.58 -25.68
C LYS A 10 -34.25 -61.22 -25.24
N THR A 11 -33.35 -60.41 -24.69
CA THR A 11 -32.65 -60.67 -23.40
C THR A 11 -31.49 -59.67 -23.25
N LYS A 12 -31.73 -58.66 -22.39
CA LYS A 12 -30.77 -58.00 -21.48
C LYS A 12 -29.58 -57.32 -22.16
N ILE A 13 -29.65 -56.03 -22.47
CA ILE A 13 -29.23 -54.94 -21.55
C ILE A 13 -28.18 -55.45 -20.55
N ILE A 14 -26.90 -55.31 -20.91
CA ILE A 14 -25.80 -55.25 -19.97
C ILE A 14 -25.04 -53.96 -20.26
N CYS A 15 -25.15 -53.04 -19.30
CA CYS A 15 -24.54 -51.73 -19.29
C CYS A 15 -23.01 -51.86 -19.31
N ILE A 16 -22.36 -51.27 -20.31
CA ILE A 16 -20.97 -50.81 -20.17
C ILE A 16 -21.03 -49.28 -20.29
N PHE A 17 -21.51 -48.69 -19.20
CA PHE A 17 -21.52 -47.25 -18.93
C PHE A 17 -20.68 -47.09 -17.66
N SER A 18 -19.36 -47.12 -17.81
CA SER A 18 -18.41 -46.90 -16.71
C SER A 18 -17.01 -46.96 -17.29
N ILE A 19 -16.39 -45.79 -17.43
CA ILE A 19 -14.96 -45.45 -17.59
C ILE A 19 -14.93 -44.25 -18.53
N ILE A 20 -15.10 -43.06 -17.96
CA ILE A 20 -14.63 -41.72 -18.36
C ILE A 20 -15.41 -40.77 -17.44
N CYS A 21 -14.92 -40.56 -16.21
CA CYS A 21 -15.33 -39.43 -15.35
C CYS A 21 -14.47 -39.33 -14.08
N MET A 22 -13.15 -39.59 -14.16
CA MET A 22 -12.29 -39.45 -12.97
C MET A 22 -10.87 -38.99 -13.29
N THR A 23 -10.72 -37.90 -14.04
CA THR A 23 -9.47 -37.11 -14.08
C THR A 23 -9.66 -35.59 -14.21
N MET A 24 -10.86 -35.06 -13.96
CA MET A 24 -11.09 -33.59 -13.94
C MET A 24 -11.63 -33.13 -12.58
N PHE A 25 -10.83 -33.29 -11.52
CA PHE A 25 -10.98 -32.53 -10.27
C PHE A 25 -9.63 -32.35 -9.57
N LEU A 26 -8.68 -31.73 -10.26
CA LEU A 26 -7.53 -31.07 -9.64
C LEU A 26 -7.17 -29.86 -10.48
N GLN A 27 -7.99 -28.82 -10.39
CA GLN A 27 -7.65 -27.40 -10.57
C GLN A 27 -8.93 -26.55 -10.49
N VAL A 28 -9.61 -26.66 -9.35
CA VAL A 28 -10.52 -25.60 -8.91
C VAL A 28 -9.99 -25.10 -7.58
N GLY A 29 -9.46 -23.89 -7.62
CA GLY A 29 -9.20 -23.08 -6.45
C GLY A 29 -7.91 -23.38 -5.70
N CYS A 30 -6.78 -22.89 -6.22
CA CYS A 30 -6.04 -21.98 -5.33
C CYS A 30 -7.00 -20.82 -5.09
N GLY A 31 -7.88 -20.96 -4.09
CA GLY A 31 -8.49 -19.80 -3.50
C GLY A 31 -7.30 -18.95 -3.07
N GLN A 32 -7.07 -17.84 -3.77
CA GLN A 32 -6.37 -16.74 -3.14
C GLN A 32 -7.17 -16.50 -1.87
N LYS A 33 -6.66 -16.99 -0.73
CA LYS A 33 -6.97 -16.31 0.49
C LYS A 33 -6.56 -14.87 0.18
N ASN A 34 -7.55 -13.99 0.13
CA ASN A 34 -7.27 -12.59 0.39
C ASN A 34 -6.83 -12.57 1.86
N ASP A 35 -5.60 -13.02 2.12
CA ASP A 35 -4.96 -12.94 3.42
C ASP A 35 -4.72 -11.43 3.59
N VAL A 36 -5.75 -10.76 4.11
CA VAL A 36 -5.63 -9.41 4.65
C VAL A 36 -4.52 -9.52 5.70
N PRO A 37 -3.43 -8.74 5.57
CA PRO A 37 -2.35 -8.79 6.53
C PRO A 37 -2.87 -8.59 7.94
N GLU A 38 -2.28 -9.28 8.91
CA GLU A 38 -2.57 -9.03 10.32
C GLU A 38 -2.19 -7.59 10.66
N ASP A 39 -3.12 -6.82 11.20
CA ASP A 39 -2.95 -5.40 11.50
C ASP A 39 -2.32 -5.20 12.89
N ILE A 40 -1.14 -4.57 12.92
CA ILE A 40 -0.30 -4.40 14.11
C ILE A 40 0.11 -2.92 14.23
N ALA A 41 -0.62 -2.19 15.06
CA ALA A 41 -0.25 -0.85 15.50
C ALA A 41 0.90 -0.90 16.52
N VAL A 42 1.97 -0.16 16.26
CA VAL A 42 3.14 -0.04 17.13
C VAL A 42 3.20 1.35 17.74
N GLN A 43 3.35 1.40 19.06
CA GLN A 43 3.58 2.68 19.75
C GLN A 43 4.98 3.19 19.43
N GLY A 44 5.06 4.38 18.84
CA GLY A 44 6.29 5.09 18.57
C GLY A 44 6.19 6.53 19.04
N SER A 45 7.34 7.13 19.38
CA SER A 45 7.45 8.56 19.61
C SER A 45 8.05 9.22 18.38
N PHE A 46 7.41 10.26 17.88
CA PHE A 46 7.94 11.13 16.83
C PHE A 46 7.92 12.58 17.30
N VAL A 47 8.79 13.41 16.69
CA VAL A 47 8.81 14.85 16.96
C VAL A 47 7.63 15.48 16.24
N GLU A 48 6.67 16.01 16.97
CA GLU A 48 5.56 16.78 16.40
C GLU A 48 6.03 18.20 16.04
N PHE A 49 5.69 18.65 14.83
CA PHE A 49 6.00 19.98 14.33
C PHE A 49 4.72 20.80 14.16
N SER A 50 4.83 22.12 14.33
CA SER A 50 3.83 23.07 13.86
C SER A 50 3.86 23.24 12.33
N TYR A 51 2.83 23.87 11.77
CA TYR A 51 2.77 24.18 10.34
C TYR A 51 3.99 24.96 9.84
N GLU A 52 4.40 26.01 10.57
CA GLU A 52 5.55 26.84 10.18
C GLU A 52 6.85 26.03 10.24
N GLU A 53 7.04 25.21 11.28
CA GLU A 53 8.23 24.37 11.41
C GLU A 53 8.31 23.29 10.32
N LEU A 54 7.18 22.66 9.97
CA LEU A 54 7.11 21.74 8.82
C LEU A 54 7.50 22.45 7.53
N LYS A 55 6.91 23.62 7.28
CA LYS A 55 7.17 24.39 6.06
C LYS A 55 8.62 24.82 5.94
N ASP A 56 9.23 25.26 7.04
CA ASP A 56 10.62 25.70 7.06
C ASP A 56 11.58 24.52 6.91
N THR A 57 11.31 23.43 7.62
CA THR A 57 12.23 22.27 7.72
C THR A 57 12.13 21.34 6.51
N ALA A 58 10.95 21.16 5.92
CA ALA A 58 10.78 20.28 4.77
C ALA A 58 11.65 20.72 3.59
N LYS A 59 12.35 19.77 2.95
CA LYS A 59 13.09 20.04 1.72
C LYS A 59 12.17 20.04 0.50
N ILE A 60 11.18 19.16 0.51
CA ILE A 60 10.15 19.07 -0.53
C ILE A 60 8.78 19.17 0.13
N ILE A 61 7.91 20.00 -0.45
CA ILE A 61 6.48 20.03 -0.17
C ILE A 61 5.78 19.88 -1.52
N ALA A 62 5.04 18.81 -1.69
CA ALA A 62 4.45 18.49 -2.99
C ALA A 62 3.07 17.88 -2.85
N LYS A 63 2.20 18.21 -3.80
CA LYS A 63 0.98 17.45 -4.07
C LYS A 63 1.33 16.25 -4.93
N ILE A 64 0.94 15.07 -4.46
CA ILE A 64 1.29 13.80 -5.10
C ILE A 64 0.05 12.93 -5.29
N GLU A 65 0.15 11.97 -6.20
CA GLU A 65 -0.74 10.83 -6.33
C GLU A 65 0.07 9.54 -6.20
N VAL A 66 -0.27 8.68 -5.24
CA VAL A 66 0.47 7.43 -5.00
C VAL A 66 0.16 6.43 -6.12
N THR A 67 1.19 5.86 -6.75
CA THR A 67 1.01 5.05 -7.97
C THR A 67 0.99 3.54 -7.71
N GLY A 68 1.52 3.09 -6.57
CA GLY A 68 1.65 1.67 -6.21
C GLY A 68 1.01 1.31 -4.87
N ASP A 69 0.68 0.04 -4.70
CA ASP A 69 0.18 -0.51 -3.44
C ASP A 69 1.34 -0.70 -2.44
N LEU A 70 1.08 -0.66 -1.13
CA LEU A 70 2.05 -1.09 -0.13
C LEU A 70 2.12 -2.62 -0.19
N THR A 71 3.32 -3.18 -0.32
CA THR A 71 3.53 -4.62 -0.49
C THR A 71 4.75 -5.09 0.29
N THR A 72 4.95 -6.40 0.39
CA THR A 72 6.15 -6.94 1.04
C THR A 72 7.43 -6.59 0.28
N GLU A 73 7.37 -6.47 -1.05
CA GLU A 73 8.54 -6.15 -1.89
C GLU A 73 9.03 -4.71 -1.71
N ASN A 74 8.16 -3.78 -1.30
CA ASN A 74 8.53 -2.40 -1.04
C ASN A 74 8.57 -2.06 0.46
N SER A 75 8.55 -3.07 1.32
CA SER A 75 8.62 -2.94 2.78
C SER A 75 9.94 -3.45 3.33
N PHE A 76 10.48 -2.79 4.35
CA PHE A 76 11.76 -3.17 4.95
C PHE A 76 11.83 -2.81 6.44
N GLU A 77 12.67 -3.54 7.18
CA GLU A 77 13.03 -3.25 8.57
C GLU A 77 14.42 -2.59 8.59
N ILE A 78 14.61 -1.64 9.50
CA ILE A 78 15.94 -1.20 9.91
C ILE A 78 16.25 -1.90 11.21
N THR A 79 17.33 -2.69 11.21
CA THR A 79 17.83 -3.35 12.41
C THR A 79 19.13 -2.72 12.86
N ASP A 80 19.29 -2.55 14.17
CA ASP A 80 20.58 -2.20 14.76
C ASP A 80 21.58 -3.34 14.48
N PRO A 81 22.72 -3.07 13.80
CA PRO A 81 23.68 -4.11 13.45
C PRO A 81 24.42 -4.69 14.67
N GLU A 82 24.51 -3.96 15.78
CA GLU A 82 25.20 -4.41 16.99
C GLU A 82 24.29 -5.29 17.86
N THR A 83 23.04 -4.89 18.03
CA THR A 83 22.10 -5.57 18.93
C THR A 83 21.16 -6.54 18.22
N GLY A 84 21.00 -6.41 16.90
CA GLY A 84 20.01 -7.16 16.11
C GLY A 84 18.56 -6.77 16.41
N THR A 85 18.35 -5.69 17.17
CA THR A 85 17.01 -5.21 17.51
C THR A 85 16.39 -4.45 16.34
N CYS A 86 15.07 -4.57 16.16
CA CYS A 86 14.35 -3.79 15.16
C CYS A 86 14.29 -2.33 15.62
N GLY A 87 14.96 -1.46 14.87
CA GLY A 87 14.95 -0.01 15.06
C GLY A 87 13.80 0.70 14.34
N GLY A 88 13.17 0.05 13.36
CA GLY A 88 11.99 0.57 12.68
C GLY A 88 11.55 -0.30 11.50
N PHE A 89 10.36 -0.01 10.98
CA PHE A 89 9.78 -0.64 9.80
C PHE A 89 9.22 0.45 8.88
N TYR A 90 9.37 0.25 7.58
CA TYR A 90 9.13 1.30 6.61
C TYR A 90 8.68 0.75 5.26
N GLY A 91 7.93 1.58 4.53
CA GLY A 91 7.50 1.33 3.17
C GLY A 91 8.14 2.34 2.23
N LYS A 92 8.81 1.88 1.17
CA LYS A 92 9.30 2.74 0.09
C LYS A 92 8.20 2.92 -0.94
N ARG A 93 7.74 4.15 -1.11
CA ARG A 93 6.62 4.51 -1.98
C ARG A 93 7.13 5.18 -3.24
N THR A 94 6.32 5.08 -4.27
CA THR A 94 6.47 5.82 -5.51
C THR A 94 5.17 6.56 -5.80
N CYS A 95 5.31 7.77 -6.32
CA CYS A 95 4.18 8.63 -6.61
C CYS A 95 4.45 9.45 -7.87
N LYS A 96 3.36 9.91 -8.47
CA LYS A 96 3.40 10.98 -9.46
C LYS A 96 3.32 12.31 -8.72
N VAL A 97 4.22 13.23 -9.03
CA VAL A 97 4.14 14.60 -8.54
C VAL A 97 3.15 15.37 -9.42
N LEU A 98 2.14 15.95 -8.78
CA LEU A 98 1.13 16.77 -9.44
C LEU A 98 1.51 18.25 -9.38
N GLU A 99 2.13 18.67 -8.28
CA GLU A 99 2.53 20.06 -8.03
C GLU A 99 3.61 20.12 -6.96
N TYR A 100 4.56 21.04 -7.10
CA TYR A 100 5.55 21.37 -6.08
C TYR A 100 5.21 22.72 -5.45
N TYR A 101 5.05 22.74 -4.13
CA TYR A 101 4.93 23.97 -3.33
C TYR A 101 6.29 24.43 -2.79
N LYS A 102 7.23 23.48 -2.62
CA LYS A 102 8.63 23.73 -2.26
C LYS A 102 9.49 22.58 -2.78
N ASP A 103 10.64 22.89 -3.37
CA ASP A 103 11.74 21.94 -3.59
C ASP A 103 13.07 22.69 -3.55
N VAL A 104 13.82 22.50 -2.46
CA VAL A 104 15.14 23.13 -2.28
C VAL A 104 16.29 22.29 -2.84
N THR A 105 16.01 21.08 -3.33
CA THR A 105 17.00 20.20 -3.96
C THR A 105 17.28 20.62 -5.40
N GLY A 106 16.31 21.30 -6.04
CA GLY A 106 16.39 21.73 -7.44
C GLY A 106 16.15 20.61 -8.46
N ASN A 107 15.73 19.42 -8.00
CA ASN A 107 15.52 18.24 -8.83
C ASN A 107 14.03 17.99 -9.07
N TYR A 108 13.39 18.86 -9.85
CA TYR A 108 11.99 18.71 -10.22
C TYR A 108 11.80 17.46 -11.11
N THR A 109 10.99 16.52 -10.64
CA THR A 109 10.68 15.27 -11.34
C THR A 109 9.18 15.02 -11.37
N GLU A 110 8.70 14.32 -12.40
CA GLU A 110 7.29 13.90 -12.46
C GLU A 110 7.01 12.70 -11.55
N GLU A 111 8.05 11.99 -11.14
CA GLU A 111 7.98 10.84 -10.23
C GLU A 111 8.90 11.06 -9.03
N LEU A 112 8.39 10.74 -7.85
CA LEU A 112 9.13 10.87 -6.59
C LEU A 112 9.00 9.58 -5.79
N SER A 113 10.10 9.18 -5.15
CA SER A 113 10.12 8.08 -4.19
C SER A 113 10.47 8.60 -2.80
N PHE A 114 9.77 8.09 -1.79
CA PHE A 114 9.97 8.46 -0.40
C PHE A 114 9.62 7.29 0.53
N ILE A 115 10.02 7.40 1.79
CA ILE A 115 9.71 6.46 2.87
C ILE A 115 8.48 6.90 3.65
N GLU A 116 7.59 5.95 3.97
CA GLU A 116 6.47 6.12 4.90
C GLU A 116 6.58 5.20 6.13
N ALA A 117 5.85 5.55 7.21
CA ALA A 117 5.87 4.86 8.50
C ALA A 117 4.89 3.67 8.59
N ALA A 118 4.78 2.91 7.49
CA ALA A 118 3.95 1.73 7.38
C ALA A 118 4.62 0.68 6.49
N ALA A 119 4.47 -0.60 6.80
CA ALA A 119 5.13 -1.70 6.11
C ALA A 119 4.29 -2.98 6.12
N ILE A 120 4.48 -3.86 5.14
CA ILE A 120 3.96 -5.24 5.15
C ILE A 120 5.11 -6.21 5.27
N ILE A 121 5.28 -6.83 6.44
CA ILE A 121 6.42 -7.70 6.73
C ILE A 121 5.91 -9.03 7.28
N LYS A 122 6.32 -10.14 6.66
CA LYS A 122 5.90 -11.50 7.04
C LYS A 122 4.36 -11.67 7.11
N GLY A 123 3.63 -10.96 6.24
CA GLY A 123 2.16 -11.00 6.21
C GLY A 123 1.48 -10.17 7.29
N GLN A 124 2.22 -9.31 8.00
CA GLN A 124 1.69 -8.37 8.97
C GLN A 124 1.79 -6.96 8.42
N TYR A 125 0.71 -6.19 8.52
CA TYR A 125 0.70 -4.75 8.30
C TYR A 125 1.14 -4.07 9.60
N LEU A 126 2.35 -3.51 9.57
CA LEU A 126 2.97 -2.79 10.67
C LEU A 126 2.84 -1.29 10.41
N HIS A 127 2.30 -0.55 11.35
CA HIS A 127 2.19 0.91 11.25
C HIS A 127 2.38 1.56 12.62
N ILE A 128 2.83 2.81 12.64
CA ILE A 128 2.83 3.59 13.87
C ILE A 128 1.37 3.86 14.28
N ASP A 129 1.09 3.79 15.58
CA ASP A 129 -0.26 4.07 16.09
C ASP A 129 -0.78 5.43 15.60
N GLY A 130 -2.01 5.42 15.08
CA GLY A 130 -2.64 6.55 14.40
C GLY A 130 -2.20 6.78 12.94
N TYR A 131 -1.11 6.20 12.45
CA TYR A 131 -0.66 6.34 11.06
C TYR A 131 -1.31 5.30 10.14
N ASP A 132 -1.97 5.75 9.08
CA ASP A 132 -2.47 4.87 8.02
C ASP A 132 -1.54 4.92 6.81
N ALA A 133 -1.30 3.80 6.14
CA ALA A 133 -0.54 3.79 4.90
C ALA A 133 -1.20 4.68 3.82
N LEU A 134 -0.37 5.26 2.96
CA LEU A 134 -0.88 5.99 1.81
C LEU A 134 -1.44 5.03 0.76
N GLN A 135 -2.66 5.31 0.32
CA GLN A 135 -3.42 4.47 -0.59
C GLN A 135 -3.13 4.83 -2.04
N LYS A 136 -3.01 3.81 -2.88
CA LYS A 136 -2.83 3.96 -4.33
C LYS A 136 -3.99 4.72 -4.96
N GLY A 137 -3.68 5.64 -5.86
CA GLY A 137 -4.64 6.46 -6.60
C GLY A 137 -5.21 7.64 -5.81
N HIS A 138 -4.86 7.78 -4.53
CA HIS A 138 -5.30 8.89 -3.69
C HIS A 138 -4.28 10.04 -3.72
N GLN A 139 -4.78 11.25 -3.49
CA GLN A 139 -3.96 12.46 -3.51
C GLN A 139 -3.64 12.99 -2.11
N TYR A 140 -2.39 13.43 -1.96
CA TYR A 140 -1.83 13.88 -0.70
C TYR A 140 -0.99 15.12 -0.92
N ILE A 141 -0.88 15.98 0.10
CA ILE A 141 0.23 16.93 0.22
C ILE A 141 1.18 16.37 1.27
N VAL A 142 2.44 16.17 0.88
CA VAL A 142 3.46 15.56 1.73
C VAL A 142 4.58 16.56 2.04
N TYR A 143 5.05 16.53 3.29
CA TYR A 143 6.21 17.24 3.77
C TYR A 143 7.36 16.24 3.91
N LEU A 144 8.40 16.43 3.11
CA LEU A 144 9.48 15.46 2.99
C LEU A 144 10.83 16.06 3.36
N ASN A 145 11.65 15.23 4.00
CA ASN A 145 13.05 15.54 4.30
C ASN A 145 13.90 14.27 4.21
N ASP A 146 15.19 14.43 3.95
CA ASP A 146 16.19 13.36 3.83
C ASP A 146 17.14 13.31 5.04
N ASP A 147 16.94 14.17 6.04
CA ASP A 147 17.64 14.15 7.34
C ASP A 147 17.16 12.97 8.20
N THR A 148 17.37 11.76 7.67
CA THR A 148 17.01 10.48 8.27
C THR A 148 18.27 9.60 8.36
N ALA A 149 18.22 8.57 9.20
CA ALA A 149 19.32 7.62 9.32
C ALA A 149 19.67 6.92 7.99
N SER A 150 18.72 6.84 7.05
CA SER A 150 18.91 6.23 5.73
C SER A 150 19.45 7.20 4.68
N GLY A 151 19.29 8.52 4.88
CA GLY A 151 19.52 9.53 3.85
C GLY A 151 18.51 9.52 2.69
N ASP A 152 17.55 8.58 2.69
CA ASP A 152 16.44 8.59 1.74
C ASP A 152 15.40 9.63 2.16
N MET A 153 14.73 10.21 1.17
CA MET A 153 13.61 11.12 1.38
C MET A 153 12.49 10.38 2.14
N SER A 154 11.96 10.99 3.19
CA SER A 154 10.94 10.40 4.06
C SER A 154 9.87 11.41 4.40
N ILE A 155 8.65 10.92 4.63
CA ILE A 155 7.59 11.70 5.28
C ILE A 155 8.10 12.15 6.64
N MET A 156 7.98 13.46 6.89
CA MET A 156 8.30 14.05 8.18
C MET A 156 7.22 13.70 9.19
N SER A 157 7.62 13.22 10.36
CA SER A 157 6.74 13.13 11.53
C SER A 157 5.42 12.36 11.31
N CYS A 158 5.47 11.26 10.56
CA CYS A 158 4.30 10.41 10.31
C CYS A 158 3.11 11.22 9.77
N ASN A 159 1.94 11.17 10.41
CA ASN A 159 0.74 11.89 9.96
C ASN A 159 0.88 13.42 10.04
N ASN A 160 1.77 13.94 10.88
CA ASN A 160 1.98 15.38 11.02
C ASN A 160 2.52 15.99 9.72
N GLY A 161 3.28 15.24 8.92
CA GLY A 161 3.77 15.65 7.60
C GLY A 161 2.92 15.20 6.40
N VAL A 162 1.67 14.79 6.62
CA VAL A 162 0.75 14.36 5.54
C VAL A 162 -0.59 15.07 5.66
N VAL A 163 -1.05 15.65 4.56
CA VAL A 163 -2.42 16.15 4.43
C VAL A 163 -3.16 15.33 3.38
N ARG A 164 -4.22 14.65 3.80
CA ARG A 164 -5.04 13.79 2.93
C ARG A 164 -6.15 14.62 2.29
N LEU A 165 -6.17 14.68 0.96
CA LEU A 165 -7.10 15.57 0.25
C LEU A 165 -8.51 14.98 0.12
N ASP A 166 -8.60 13.65 -0.01
CA ASP A 166 -9.86 12.93 -0.23
C ASP A 166 -10.51 12.44 1.08
N GLU A 167 -9.75 12.42 2.19
CA GLU A 167 -10.15 11.83 3.49
C GLU A 167 -10.01 12.85 4.63
N LYS A 168 -10.92 13.83 4.69
CA LYS A 168 -10.82 14.94 5.66
C LYS A 168 -10.84 14.51 7.13
N GLU A 169 -11.54 13.43 7.46
CA GLU A 169 -11.60 12.90 8.84
C GLU A 169 -10.23 12.45 9.34
N SER A 170 -9.38 11.94 8.44
CA SER A 170 -8.03 11.50 8.77
C SER A 170 -7.09 12.67 9.12
N ASN A 171 -7.46 13.90 8.76
CA ASN A 171 -6.71 15.10 9.13
C ASN A 171 -7.07 15.64 10.53
N LEU A 172 -8.03 15.04 11.23
CA LEU A 172 -8.47 15.49 12.55
C LEU A 172 -7.38 15.40 13.63
N GLN A 173 -6.32 14.61 13.40
CA GLN A 173 -5.15 14.57 14.28
C GLN A 173 -4.35 15.88 14.24
N PHE A 174 -4.26 16.55 13.07
CA PHE A 174 -3.49 17.77 12.86
C PHE A 174 -4.29 18.81 12.04
N PRO A 175 -5.41 19.32 12.60
CA PRO A 175 -6.38 20.12 11.83
C PRO A 175 -5.83 21.48 11.39
N GLU A 176 -4.95 22.11 12.18
CA GLU A 176 -4.33 23.40 11.81
C GLU A 176 -3.42 23.25 10.60
N ILE A 177 -2.57 22.22 10.58
CA ILE A 177 -1.67 21.94 9.45
C ILE A 177 -2.51 21.71 8.20
N ALA A 178 -3.49 20.80 8.25
CA ALA A 178 -4.34 20.52 7.11
C ALA A 178 -5.06 21.79 6.58
N ALA A 179 -5.62 22.61 7.47
CA ALA A 179 -6.30 23.84 7.08
C ALA A 179 -5.36 24.83 6.37
N LYS A 180 -4.20 25.12 6.96
CA LYS A 180 -3.23 26.06 6.39
C LYS A 180 -2.62 25.54 5.09
N THR A 181 -2.26 24.26 5.02
CA THR A 181 -1.73 23.64 3.80
C THR A 181 -2.73 23.73 2.65
N ILE A 182 -4.01 23.44 2.90
CA ILE A 182 -5.06 23.50 1.88
C ILE A 182 -5.33 24.95 1.45
N GLU A 183 -5.38 25.90 2.39
CA GLU A 183 -5.56 27.32 2.08
C GLU A 183 -4.42 27.85 1.20
N GLU A 184 -3.17 27.55 1.55
CA GLU A 184 -2.01 28.00 0.78
C GLU A 184 -1.92 27.32 -0.59
N ALA A 185 -2.22 26.02 -0.68
CA ALA A 185 -2.25 25.29 -1.95
C ALA A 185 -3.35 25.80 -2.91
N ALA A 186 -4.46 26.32 -2.38
CA ALA A 186 -5.53 26.91 -3.20
C ALA A 186 -5.21 28.34 -3.69
N ALA A 187 -4.17 28.99 -3.15
CA ALA A 187 -3.79 30.36 -3.48
C ALA A 187 -2.69 30.47 -4.56
N GLN A 188 -2.11 29.35 -4.98
CA GLN A 188 -1.11 29.26 -6.05
C GLN A 188 -1.77 29.02 -7.41
#